data_AF-A0A2V9R0K3-F1
#
_entry.id   AF-A0A2V9R0K3-F1
#
_cell.length_a   1.000
_cell.length_b   1.000
_cell.length_c   1.000
_cell.angle_alpha   90.00
_cell.angle_beta   90.00
_cell.angle_gamma   90.00
#
_symmetry.space_group_name_H-M   'P 1'
#
loop_
_entity.id
_entity.type
_entity.pdbx_description
1 polymer ?
#
loop_
_entity_poly.entity_id
_entity_poly.type
_entity_poly.pdbx_seq_one_letter_code
_entity_poly.pdbx_strand_id
1 'polypeptide(L)'
;MTIRNRVWLLVFGVLSIGSIAASGNTEYYRHVIFDNSLTSDGYFYSSAMANGGSFIEQSNSRLPVATKTFLTPPNSLRINWRSEKGGGWEAEVRVMNYRNRFPEFLGHNLYFWCFATQPIAAADLPSIVLSTSREGLQVAEFPASFTDPLWMGKFVGDIPAGRWIQIRIPLNEFHSASIYEFRPLDLQNVIFHQGRADSVQHTLIVDEFRVGDDPPSSSAALSTPQNVHATGYDRHIEVHWDPVSDPGVGRYVIYRSLDSRNFEPIGIQIPGNNRFTDFVGKPGVTASYKVARYRIQAVAALTGGERVHTRLQ
;
A
#
# COMPACT_ATOMS: atom_id res chain seq x y z
N MET A 1 75.89 6.87 -18.43
CA MET A 1 75.21 5.59 -18.75
C MET A 1 73.92 5.54 -17.96
N THR A 2 72.83 5.61 -18.70
CA THR A 2 71.46 5.88 -18.30
C THR A 2 70.71 4.56 -18.16
N ILE A 3 69.78 4.48 -17.20
CA ILE A 3 68.49 3.75 -17.18
C ILE A 3 68.20 3.37 -15.72
N ARG A 4 67.66 4.34 -14.99
CA ARG A 4 66.90 4.16 -13.75
C ARG A 4 65.57 4.88 -14.00
N ASN A 5 64.47 4.26 -13.60
CA ASN A 5 63.07 4.74 -13.71
C ASN A 5 62.32 4.40 -15.00
N ARG A 6 61.75 3.19 -15.10
CA ARG A 6 60.51 2.93 -15.88
C ARG A 6 59.75 1.70 -15.37
N VAL A 7 59.30 1.69 -14.12
CA VAL A 7 58.17 0.83 -13.68
C VAL A 7 57.42 1.51 -12.54
N TRP A 8 56.87 2.70 -12.79
CA TRP A 8 55.90 3.36 -11.88
C TRP A 8 54.82 4.07 -12.71
N LEU A 9 54.27 3.37 -13.71
CA LEU A 9 53.20 3.86 -14.57
C LEU A 9 52.11 2.79 -14.80
N LEU A 10 51.80 2.01 -13.77
CA LEU A 10 50.68 1.05 -13.78
C LEU A 10 49.95 1.00 -12.42
N VAL A 11 49.88 2.13 -11.70
CA VAL A 11 49.09 2.23 -10.44
C VAL A 11 48.02 3.35 -10.51
N PHE A 12 47.90 4.08 -11.62
CA PHE A 12 46.97 5.21 -11.75
C PHE A 12 45.88 5.02 -12.83
N GLY A 13 45.48 3.77 -13.11
CA GLY A 13 44.59 3.46 -14.24
C GLY A 13 43.47 2.45 -13.99
N VAL A 14 43.05 2.19 -12.73
CA VAL A 14 41.90 1.30 -12.43
C VAL A 14 41.05 1.85 -11.27
N LEU A 15 40.82 3.17 -11.23
CA LEU A 15 39.99 3.80 -10.19
C LEU A 15 38.90 4.71 -10.78
N SER A 16 38.42 4.34 -11.97
CA SER A 16 37.33 5.04 -12.64
C SER A 16 36.29 4.03 -13.14
N ILE A 17 35.04 4.28 -12.73
CA ILE A 17 33.79 3.71 -13.25
C ILE A 17 33.42 2.32 -12.71
N GLY A 18 33.48 2.19 -11.39
CA GLY A 18 32.52 1.36 -10.66
C GLY A 18 31.40 2.24 -10.12
N SER A 19 30.69 2.98 -10.98
CA SER A 19 29.41 3.57 -10.57
C SER A 19 28.46 2.40 -10.34
N ILE A 20 28.47 1.84 -9.13
CA ILE A 20 27.36 1.01 -8.67
C ILE A 20 26.19 1.97 -8.75
N ALA A 21 25.35 1.80 -9.77
CA ALA A 21 24.09 2.49 -9.84
C ALA A 21 23.38 2.17 -8.53
N ALA A 22 23.31 3.15 -7.64
CA ALA A 22 22.52 3.07 -6.43
C ALA A 22 21.06 2.96 -6.90
N SER A 23 20.62 1.73 -7.13
CA SER A 23 19.24 1.44 -7.46
C SER A 23 18.49 1.60 -6.15
N GLY A 24 17.65 2.65 -6.06
CA GLY A 24 16.70 2.75 -4.97
C GLY A 24 15.89 1.46 -4.91
N ASN A 25 15.65 0.93 -3.71
CA ASN A 25 14.83 -0.27 -3.55
C ASN A 25 13.39 0.04 -4.02
N THR A 26 13.09 -0.32 -5.26
CA THR A 26 11.79 -0.11 -5.90
C THR A 26 10.95 -1.37 -5.88
N GLU A 27 11.50 -2.49 -5.40
CA GLU A 27 10.85 -3.80 -5.40
C GLU A 27 9.52 -3.75 -4.65
N TYR A 28 9.48 -3.05 -3.51
CA TYR A 28 8.25 -2.79 -2.77
C TYR A 28 7.11 -2.28 -3.67
N TYR A 29 7.42 -1.33 -4.56
CA TYR A 29 6.41 -0.68 -5.40
C TYR A 29 6.00 -1.53 -6.60
N ARG A 30 6.73 -2.61 -6.92
CA ARG A 30 6.32 -3.64 -7.88
C ARG A 30 5.27 -4.59 -7.32
N HIS A 31 4.88 -4.40 -6.06
CA HIS A 31 3.86 -5.18 -5.39
C HIS A 31 2.73 -4.33 -4.80
N VAL A 32 2.86 -3.01 -4.68
CA VAL A 32 1.88 -2.17 -3.96
C VAL A 32 1.07 -1.29 -4.91
N ILE A 33 -0.25 -1.35 -4.74
CA ILE A 33 -1.24 -0.48 -5.38
C ILE A 33 -1.68 0.59 -4.38
N PHE A 34 -2.03 0.20 -3.15
CA PHE A 34 -2.40 1.07 -2.04
C PHE A 34 -1.92 0.50 -0.71
N ASP A 35 -1.41 1.35 0.17
CA ASP A 35 -1.04 1.02 1.55
C ASP A 35 -1.39 2.11 2.58
N ASN A 36 -1.43 3.37 2.15
CA ASN A 36 -1.96 4.51 2.90
C ASN A 36 -2.21 5.72 1.98
N SER A 37 -2.92 6.71 2.52
CA SER A 37 -3.09 8.04 1.98
C SER A 37 -2.33 9.07 2.83
N LEU A 38 -1.71 10.05 2.16
CA LEU A 38 -1.07 11.18 2.84
C LEU A 38 -2.08 12.17 3.43
N THR A 39 -3.28 12.26 2.82
CA THR A 39 -4.36 13.13 3.29
C THR A 39 -5.48 12.30 3.92
N SER A 40 -6.24 12.92 4.82
CA SER A 40 -7.28 12.25 5.62
C SER A 40 -8.69 12.40 5.07
N ASP A 41 -8.87 13.14 3.98
CA ASP A 41 -10.15 13.44 3.36
C ASP A 41 -10.52 12.40 2.28
N GLY A 42 -9.90 12.47 1.11
CA GLY A 42 -10.16 11.59 -0.02
C GLY A 42 -8.86 11.21 -0.70
N TYR A 43 -8.73 9.93 -1.08
CA TYR A 43 -7.49 9.41 -1.61
C TYR A 43 -7.23 9.93 -3.03
N PHE A 44 -6.11 10.62 -3.24
CA PHE A 44 -5.81 11.28 -4.51
C PHE A 44 -5.83 10.33 -5.72
N TYR A 45 -5.29 9.12 -5.57
CA TYR A 45 -5.26 8.09 -6.61
C TYR A 45 -6.50 7.20 -6.56
N SER A 46 -7.68 7.81 -6.44
CA SER A 46 -8.96 7.11 -6.51
C SER A 46 -10.01 7.91 -7.28
N SER A 47 -11.07 7.22 -7.66
CA SER A 47 -12.30 7.83 -8.18
C SER A 47 -13.51 7.16 -7.54
N ALA A 48 -14.63 7.87 -7.42
CA ALA A 48 -15.90 7.29 -7.03
C ALA A 48 -17.05 8.02 -7.72
N MET A 49 -17.93 7.27 -8.39
CA MET A 49 -19.08 7.80 -9.14
C MET A 49 -20.27 6.86 -9.03
N ALA A 50 -21.48 7.44 -8.99
CA ALA A 50 -22.74 6.70 -9.09
C ALA A 50 -23.68 7.33 -10.12
N ASN A 51 -24.58 6.51 -10.66
CA ASN A 51 -25.63 6.87 -11.60
C ASN A 51 -26.89 6.04 -11.36
N GLY A 52 -28.02 6.45 -11.95
CA GLY A 52 -29.33 5.92 -11.56
C GLY A 52 -29.56 6.09 -10.05
N GLY A 53 -30.53 5.40 -9.45
CA GLY A 53 -30.80 5.58 -8.01
C GLY A 53 -29.67 5.18 -7.05
N SER A 54 -28.60 4.55 -7.56
CA SER A 54 -27.48 4.04 -6.78
C SER A 54 -26.65 5.14 -6.13
N PHE A 55 -25.85 4.75 -5.15
CA PHE A 55 -25.04 5.66 -4.35
C PHE A 55 -23.66 5.06 -4.07
N ILE A 56 -22.65 5.92 -4.09
CA ILE A 56 -21.32 5.66 -3.52
C ILE A 56 -20.87 6.93 -2.78
N GLU A 57 -20.34 6.77 -1.57
CA GLU A 57 -19.75 7.86 -0.79
C GLU A 57 -18.49 8.36 -1.50
N GLN A 58 -18.39 9.68 -1.69
CA GLN A 58 -17.25 10.32 -2.32
C GLN A 58 -16.92 11.65 -1.64
N SER A 59 -15.65 12.06 -1.68
CA SER A 59 -15.19 13.41 -1.37
C SER A 59 -14.45 13.96 -2.58
N ASN A 60 -14.98 14.99 -3.23
CA ASN A 60 -14.44 15.54 -4.48
C ASN A 60 -14.13 14.46 -5.54
N SER A 61 -15.08 13.53 -5.76
CA SER A 61 -14.93 12.41 -6.71
C SER A 61 -13.83 11.42 -6.38
N ARG A 62 -13.46 11.30 -5.10
CA ARG A 62 -12.49 10.33 -4.59
C ARG A 62 -13.09 9.48 -3.48
N LEU A 63 -12.51 8.30 -3.29
CA LEU A 63 -12.82 7.45 -2.14
C LEU A 63 -12.42 8.14 -0.83
N PRO A 64 -13.32 8.21 0.16
CA PRO A 64 -13.00 8.71 1.48
C PRO A 64 -11.93 7.87 2.18
N VAL A 65 -11.10 8.53 2.99
CA VAL A 65 -10.04 7.91 3.79
C VAL A 65 -10.54 7.64 5.21
N ALA A 66 -10.39 6.41 5.70
CA ALA A 66 -10.74 6.02 7.06
C ALA A 66 -9.52 6.04 7.98
N THR A 67 -9.57 6.85 9.04
CA THR A 67 -8.44 7.06 9.97
C THR A 67 -8.59 6.34 11.32
N LYS A 68 -9.72 5.68 11.56
CA LYS A 68 -10.01 4.94 12.81
C LYS A 68 -9.91 3.43 12.66
N THR A 69 -10.16 2.93 11.47
CA THR A 69 -10.16 1.50 11.16
C THR A 69 -9.21 1.29 10.01
N PHE A 70 -8.05 0.72 10.28
CA PHE A 70 -7.04 0.42 9.28
C PHE A 70 -6.26 -0.81 9.73
N LEU A 71 -5.69 -1.53 8.76
CA LEU A 71 -4.71 -2.58 9.00
C LEU A 71 -3.31 -1.99 8.96
N THR A 72 -3.05 -1.13 7.97
CA THR A 72 -1.81 -0.38 7.81
C THR A 72 -2.01 1.04 8.31
N PRO A 73 -1.22 1.51 9.28
CA PRO A 73 -1.32 2.90 9.70
C PRO A 73 -0.82 3.86 8.61
N PRO A 74 -1.37 5.09 8.56
CA PRO A 74 -2.34 5.64 9.51
C PRO A 74 -3.80 5.54 9.07
N ASN A 75 -4.09 4.94 7.91
CA ASN A 75 -5.43 4.95 7.34
C ASN A 75 -5.64 3.89 6.26
N SER A 76 -6.90 3.73 5.87
CA SER A 76 -7.40 2.82 4.85
C SER A 76 -8.42 3.55 3.95
N LEU A 77 -8.99 2.88 2.95
CA LEU A 77 -10.06 3.45 2.12
C LEU A 77 -11.43 2.94 2.56
N ARG A 78 -12.45 3.79 2.49
CA ARG A 78 -13.83 3.43 2.77
C ARG A 78 -14.67 3.43 1.50
N ILE A 79 -15.27 2.28 1.20
CA ILE A 79 -16.25 2.10 0.14
C ILE A 79 -17.61 1.95 0.82
N ASN A 80 -18.45 2.98 0.72
CA ASN A 80 -19.79 2.99 1.32
C ASN A 80 -20.82 3.21 0.21
N TRP A 81 -21.63 2.19 -0.09
CA TRP A 81 -22.49 2.17 -1.27
C TRP A 81 -23.91 1.74 -0.93
N ARG A 82 -24.82 2.04 -1.87
CA ARG A 82 -26.15 1.43 -1.96
C ARG A 82 -26.44 1.14 -3.43
N SER A 83 -26.75 -0.11 -3.73
CA SER A 83 -26.98 -0.57 -5.10
C SER A 83 -28.49 -0.58 -5.40
N GLU A 84 -28.93 0.25 -6.35
CA GLU A 84 -30.32 0.29 -6.80
C GLU A 84 -30.50 -0.38 -8.17
N LYS A 85 -31.68 -0.95 -8.39
CA LYS A 85 -32.03 -1.53 -9.69
C LYS A 85 -32.07 -0.44 -10.76
N GLY A 86 -31.37 -0.65 -11.87
CA GLY A 86 -31.27 0.33 -12.96
C GLY A 86 -30.33 1.50 -12.70
N GLY A 87 -29.62 1.50 -11.57
CA GLY A 87 -28.46 2.35 -11.33
C GLY A 87 -27.15 1.59 -11.40
N GLY A 88 -26.06 2.32 -11.17
CA GLY A 88 -24.71 1.81 -11.16
C GLY A 88 -23.82 2.67 -10.28
N TRP A 89 -22.76 2.08 -9.76
CA TRP A 89 -21.68 2.83 -9.14
C TRP A 89 -20.35 2.16 -9.46
N GLU A 90 -19.30 2.97 -9.47
CA GLU A 90 -17.93 2.54 -9.62
C GLU A 90 -17.04 3.25 -8.61
N ALA A 91 -16.02 2.55 -8.14
CA ALA A 91 -14.97 3.09 -7.29
C ALA A 91 -13.61 2.55 -7.73
N GLU A 92 -12.67 3.43 -7.98
CA GLU A 92 -11.34 3.11 -8.50
C GLU A 92 -10.28 3.27 -7.43
N VAL A 93 -9.34 2.32 -7.35
CA VAL A 93 -8.08 2.42 -6.59
C VAL A 93 -6.94 2.30 -7.59
N ARG A 94 -6.32 3.45 -7.88
CA ARG A 94 -5.29 3.57 -8.91
C ARG A 94 -3.91 3.38 -8.31
N VAL A 95 -3.03 2.80 -9.11
CA VAL A 95 -1.62 2.66 -8.79
C VAL A 95 -0.98 4.04 -8.66
N MET A 96 -0.32 4.28 -7.53
CA MET A 96 0.40 5.53 -7.30
C MET A 96 1.47 5.76 -8.37
N ASN A 97 1.34 6.87 -9.10
CA ASN A 97 2.28 7.25 -10.14
C ASN A 97 3.29 8.28 -9.61
N TYR A 98 4.58 7.98 -9.77
CA TYR A 98 5.69 8.87 -9.48
C TYR A 98 6.84 8.63 -10.47
N ARG A 99 7.76 9.59 -10.57
CA ARG A 99 8.87 9.55 -11.54
C ARG A 99 9.74 8.32 -11.32
N ASN A 100 10.11 7.65 -12.41
CA ASN A 100 10.97 6.45 -12.42
C ASN A 100 10.40 5.26 -11.63
N ARG A 101 9.07 5.18 -11.47
CA ARG A 101 8.41 3.94 -11.02
C ARG A 101 8.55 2.88 -12.12
N PHE A 102 9.04 1.69 -11.78
CA PHE A 102 8.98 0.55 -12.69
C PHE A 102 7.51 0.25 -13.03
N PRO A 103 7.16 0.11 -14.32
CA PRO A 103 5.76 -0.06 -14.70
C PRO A 103 5.21 -1.42 -14.26
N GLU A 104 6.02 -2.47 -14.20
CA GLU A 104 5.56 -3.85 -14.05
C GLU A 104 5.37 -4.31 -12.60
N PHE A 105 4.20 -4.89 -12.34
CA PHE A 105 3.94 -5.67 -11.13
C PHE A 105 4.51 -7.09 -11.21
N LEU A 106 4.87 -7.64 -10.04
CA LEU A 106 5.33 -9.01 -9.88
C LEU A 106 4.39 -9.83 -9.00
N GLY A 107 4.04 -11.02 -9.47
CA GLY A 107 3.28 -12.02 -8.73
C GLY A 107 2.04 -12.50 -9.48
N HIS A 108 1.40 -13.54 -8.93
CA HIS A 108 0.29 -14.23 -9.57
C HIS A 108 -1.08 -13.99 -8.90
N ASN A 109 -1.14 -13.22 -7.82
CA ASN A 109 -2.39 -12.97 -7.08
C ASN A 109 -2.55 -11.48 -6.75
N LEU A 110 -3.80 -11.01 -6.83
CA LEU A 110 -4.24 -9.78 -6.21
C LEU A 110 -4.62 -10.05 -4.75
N TYR A 111 -4.09 -9.23 -3.84
CA TYR A 111 -4.41 -9.23 -2.42
C TYR A 111 -4.92 -7.87 -1.98
N PHE A 112 -5.87 -7.87 -1.06
CA PHE A 112 -6.23 -6.72 -0.23
C PHE A 112 -7.03 -7.21 0.97
N TRP A 113 -7.08 -6.41 2.02
CA TRP A 113 -7.82 -6.71 3.23
C TRP A 113 -9.15 -5.96 3.24
N CYS A 114 -10.16 -6.61 3.80
CA CYS A 114 -11.52 -6.13 3.91
C CYS A 114 -11.98 -6.18 5.36
N PHE A 115 -12.65 -5.13 5.81
CA PHE A 115 -13.33 -5.07 7.10
C PHE A 115 -14.71 -4.45 6.91
N ALA A 116 -15.73 -5.11 7.42
CA ALA A 116 -17.09 -4.56 7.43
C ALA A 116 -17.53 -4.26 8.86
N THR A 117 -18.24 -3.15 9.06
CA THR A 117 -18.83 -2.80 10.37
C THR A 117 -20.11 -3.57 10.64
N GLN A 118 -20.80 -4.00 9.58
CA GLN A 118 -21.97 -4.87 9.58
C GLN A 118 -21.70 -6.08 8.67
N PRO A 119 -22.33 -7.23 8.90
CA PRO A 119 -22.13 -8.37 8.00
C PRO A 119 -22.65 -8.05 6.59
N ILE A 120 -21.88 -8.44 5.57
CA ILE A 120 -22.24 -8.31 4.17
C ILE A 120 -22.28 -9.71 3.58
N ALA A 121 -23.44 -10.10 3.04
CA ALA A 121 -23.56 -11.38 2.36
C ALA A 121 -22.72 -11.36 1.08
N ALA A 122 -22.16 -12.51 0.71
CA ALA A 122 -21.33 -12.65 -0.48
C ALA A 122 -22.02 -12.06 -1.71
N ALA A 123 -23.33 -12.33 -1.85
CA ALA A 123 -24.17 -11.90 -2.98
C ALA A 123 -24.24 -10.38 -3.17
N ASP A 124 -24.02 -9.61 -2.11
CA ASP A 124 -24.10 -8.15 -2.09
C ASP A 124 -22.72 -7.48 -2.23
N LEU A 125 -21.65 -8.27 -2.29
CA LEU A 125 -20.30 -7.78 -2.54
C LEU A 125 -20.13 -7.29 -3.99
N PRO A 126 -19.29 -6.26 -4.21
CA PRO A 126 -19.00 -5.75 -5.53
C PRO A 126 -18.27 -6.75 -6.42
N SER A 127 -18.29 -6.46 -7.72
CA SER A 127 -17.39 -7.07 -8.69
C SER A 127 -16.13 -6.23 -8.84
N ILE A 128 -15.04 -6.86 -9.27
CA ILE A 128 -13.74 -6.24 -9.50
C ILE A 128 -13.41 -6.31 -10.98
N VAL A 129 -13.02 -5.17 -11.54
CA VAL A 129 -12.43 -5.04 -12.87
C VAL A 129 -11.01 -4.53 -12.72
N LEU A 130 -10.07 -5.11 -13.46
CA LEU A 130 -8.70 -4.62 -13.54
C LEU A 130 -8.50 -3.89 -14.86
N SER A 131 -7.69 -2.84 -14.84
CA SER A 131 -7.40 -2.02 -16.02
C SER A 131 -5.92 -1.65 -16.10
N THR A 132 -5.38 -1.61 -17.32
CA THR A 132 -4.05 -1.08 -17.63
C THR A 132 -4.05 0.43 -17.86
N SER A 133 -5.22 1.09 -17.81
CA SER A 133 -5.34 2.55 -17.82
C SER A 133 -5.36 3.14 -16.42
N ARG A 134 -4.74 4.31 -16.27
CA ARG A 134 -4.76 5.09 -15.04
C ARG A 134 -6.03 5.90 -14.87
N GLU A 135 -6.64 6.34 -15.96
CA GLU A 135 -7.83 7.20 -15.97
C GLU A 135 -8.64 6.93 -17.23
N GLY A 136 -9.90 6.50 -17.05
CA GLY A 136 -10.83 6.25 -18.15
C GLY A 136 -10.32 5.27 -19.21
N LEU A 137 -11.07 5.12 -20.29
CA LEU A 137 -10.66 4.38 -21.47
C LEU A 137 -9.80 5.30 -22.34
N GLN A 138 -8.47 5.17 -22.28
CA GLN A 138 -7.58 5.91 -23.17
C GLN A 138 -7.51 5.22 -24.54
N VAL A 139 -7.91 5.94 -25.59
CA VAL A 139 -8.09 5.39 -26.95
C VAL A 139 -6.95 5.77 -27.91
N ALA A 140 -5.99 6.61 -27.52
CA ALA A 140 -5.20 7.35 -28.53
C ALA A 140 -3.66 7.16 -28.55
N GLU A 141 -3.02 6.35 -27.70
CA GLU A 141 -1.56 6.15 -27.85
C GLU A 141 -1.07 4.78 -27.36
N PHE A 142 -1.68 4.26 -26.29
CA PHE A 142 -1.61 2.86 -25.89
C PHE A 142 -3.04 2.40 -25.62
N PRO A 143 -3.59 1.44 -26.38
CA PRO A 143 -4.96 1.02 -26.15
C PRO A 143 -5.02 0.32 -24.79
N ALA A 144 -5.73 0.94 -23.86
CA ALA A 144 -5.99 0.35 -22.56
C ALA A 144 -6.73 -0.98 -22.72
N SER A 145 -6.39 -1.93 -21.87
CA SER A 145 -7.09 -3.21 -21.73
C SER A 145 -7.70 -3.33 -20.34
N PHE A 146 -8.82 -4.04 -20.26
CA PHE A 146 -9.54 -4.26 -19.02
C PHE A 146 -10.17 -5.65 -19.00
N THR A 147 -10.53 -6.09 -17.80
CA THR A 147 -11.04 -7.43 -17.57
C THR A 147 -12.55 -7.46 -17.50
N ASP A 148 -13.16 -8.62 -17.68
CA ASP A 148 -14.55 -8.84 -17.31
C ASP A 148 -14.74 -8.56 -15.80
N PRO A 149 -15.94 -8.08 -15.37
CA PRO A 149 -16.25 -7.97 -13.95
C PRO A 149 -16.21 -9.33 -13.25
N LEU A 150 -15.30 -9.46 -12.29
CA LEU A 150 -15.14 -10.66 -11.49
C LEU A 150 -15.78 -10.46 -10.11
N TRP A 151 -16.84 -11.21 -9.82
CA TRP A 151 -17.55 -11.07 -8.54
C TRP A 151 -16.70 -11.52 -7.35
N MET A 152 -16.47 -10.61 -6.40
CA MET A 152 -15.57 -10.83 -5.27
C MET A 152 -16.09 -11.88 -4.28
N GLY A 153 -17.42 -12.03 -4.16
CA GLY A 153 -18.04 -13.01 -3.26
C GLY A 153 -17.68 -14.46 -3.58
N LYS A 154 -17.25 -14.76 -4.82
CA LYS A 154 -16.70 -16.07 -5.23
C LYS A 154 -15.46 -16.46 -4.42
N PHE A 155 -14.66 -15.49 -3.99
CA PHE A 155 -13.34 -15.72 -3.38
C PHE A 155 -13.34 -15.56 -1.86
N VAL A 156 -14.16 -14.64 -1.33
CA VAL A 156 -14.17 -14.32 0.10
C VAL A 156 -15.38 -14.88 0.84
N GLY A 157 -16.47 -15.24 0.13
CA GLY A 157 -17.74 -15.60 0.75
C GLY A 157 -18.35 -14.41 1.50
N ASP A 158 -19.06 -14.70 2.60
CA ASP A 158 -19.64 -13.66 3.44
C ASP A 158 -18.56 -12.92 4.25
N ILE A 159 -18.67 -11.60 4.35
CA ILE A 159 -17.80 -10.78 5.21
C ILE A 159 -18.58 -10.49 6.50
N PRO A 160 -18.24 -11.08 7.64
CA PRO A 160 -18.90 -10.75 8.89
C PRO A 160 -18.36 -9.44 9.47
N ALA A 161 -19.16 -8.88 10.37
CA ALA A 161 -18.82 -7.65 11.06
C ALA A 161 -17.57 -7.78 11.94
N GLY A 162 -16.81 -6.70 12.05
CA GLY A 162 -15.83 -6.50 13.12
C GLY A 162 -14.52 -7.26 12.96
N ARG A 163 -14.26 -7.90 11.82
CA ARG A 163 -13.00 -8.60 11.56
C ARG A 163 -12.40 -8.27 10.20
N TRP A 164 -11.08 -8.22 10.15
CA TRP A 164 -10.33 -8.14 8.91
C TRP A 164 -10.25 -9.53 8.25
N ILE A 165 -10.59 -9.60 6.97
CA ILE A 165 -10.40 -10.78 6.12
C ILE A 165 -9.55 -10.37 4.94
N GLN A 166 -8.55 -11.19 4.62
CA GLN A 166 -7.78 -10.99 3.40
C GLN A 166 -8.47 -11.67 2.23
N ILE A 167 -8.54 -10.94 1.13
CA ILE A 167 -8.96 -11.45 -0.17
C ILE A 167 -7.70 -11.82 -0.95
N ARG A 168 -7.75 -12.98 -1.59
CA ARG A 168 -6.73 -13.48 -2.51
C ARG A 168 -7.43 -13.92 -3.79
N ILE A 169 -7.14 -13.24 -4.90
CA ILE A 169 -7.70 -13.56 -6.21
C ILE A 169 -6.54 -13.87 -7.16
N PRO A 170 -6.43 -15.11 -7.67
CA PRO A 170 -5.48 -15.42 -8.73
C PRO A 170 -5.69 -14.52 -9.95
N LEU A 171 -4.61 -13.93 -10.47
CA LEU A 171 -4.69 -12.99 -11.59
C LEU A 171 -5.18 -13.65 -12.88
N ASN A 172 -5.06 -14.97 -13.01
CA ASN A 172 -5.56 -15.75 -14.14
C ASN A 172 -7.10 -15.94 -14.14
N GLU A 173 -7.79 -15.59 -13.05
CA GLU A 173 -9.26 -15.53 -13.00
C GLU A 173 -9.82 -14.29 -13.69
N PHE A 174 -8.97 -13.29 -13.95
CA PHE A 174 -9.36 -12.08 -14.65
C PHE A 174 -9.16 -12.26 -16.15
N HIS A 175 -10.26 -12.40 -16.89
CA HIS A 175 -10.26 -12.57 -18.33
C HIS A 175 -10.45 -11.23 -19.04
N SER A 176 -9.86 -11.09 -20.23
CA SER A 176 -9.91 -9.84 -21.00
C SER A 176 -11.32 -9.58 -21.54
N ALA A 177 -11.86 -8.40 -21.28
CA ALA A 177 -13.10 -7.90 -21.88
C ALA A 177 -12.85 -6.87 -22.99
N SER A 178 -11.60 -6.45 -23.17
CA SER A 178 -11.14 -5.58 -24.24
C SER A 178 -10.71 -6.34 -25.49
N ILE A 179 -10.62 -5.63 -26.62
CA ILE A 179 -10.07 -6.16 -27.88
C ILE A 179 -8.61 -6.59 -27.71
N TYR A 180 -7.87 -5.89 -26.85
CA TYR A 180 -6.49 -6.21 -26.50
C TYR A 180 -6.46 -7.09 -25.24
N GLU A 181 -5.49 -8.00 -25.20
CA GLU A 181 -5.27 -8.85 -24.03
C GLU A 181 -4.89 -7.99 -22.81
N PHE A 182 -5.54 -8.28 -21.68
CA PHE A 182 -5.17 -7.74 -20.38
C PHE A 182 -3.91 -8.45 -19.88
N ARG A 183 -2.87 -7.68 -19.61
CA ARG A 183 -1.60 -8.17 -19.06
C ARG A 183 -1.52 -7.74 -17.59
N PRO A 184 -1.60 -8.68 -16.63
CA PRO A 184 -1.64 -8.33 -15.21
C PRO A 184 -0.42 -7.56 -14.71
N LEU A 185 0.74 -7.76 -15.33
CA LEU A 185 1.96 -7.01 -15.03
C LEU A 185 1.83 -5.50 -15.31
N ASP A 186 0.96 -5.12 -16.25
CA ASP A 186 0.73 -3.72 -16.65
C ASP A 186 -0.44 -3.08 -15.87
N LEU A 187 -0.92 -3.71 -14.81
CA LEU A 187 -2.02 -3.22 -13.97
C LEU A 187 -1.80 -1.77 -13.53
N GLN A 188 -2.81 -0.91 -13.72
CA GLN A 188 -2.80 0.48 -13.27
C GLN A 188 -4.00 0.83 -12.37
N ASN A 189 -5.07 0.03 -12.37
CA ASN A 189 -6.29 0.37 -11.65
C ASN A 189 -7.09 -0.87 -11.23
N VAL A 190 -7.57 -0.86 -9.98
CA VAL A 190 -8.53 -1.83 -9.44
C VAL A 190 -9.87 -1.11 -9.29
N ILE A 191 -10.88 -1.59 -10.00
CA ILE A 191 -12.18 -0.92 -10.12
C ILE A 191 -13.24 -1.81 -9.48
N PHE A 192 -13.90 -1.29 -8.45
CA PHE A 192 -15.09 -1.90 -7.86
C PHE A 192 -16.32 -1.46 -8.65
N HIS A 193 -17.08 -2.42 -9.14
CA HIS A 193 -18.36 -2.20 -9.80
C HIS A 193 -19.51 -2.68 -8.92
N GLN A 194 -20.65 -2.01 -9.05
CA GLN A 194 -21.91 -2.44 -8.47
C GLN A 194 -22.18 -3.93 -8.71
N GLY A 195 -22.40 -4.66 -7.60
CA GLY A 195 -22.89 -6.04 -7.59
C GLY A 195 -24.42 -6.13 -7.60
N ARG A 196 -24.99 -7.04 -6.81
CA ARG A 196 -26.45 -7.17 -6.67
C ARG A 196 -27.07 -5.87 -6.13
N ALA A 197 -28.22 -5.50 -6.68
CA ALA A 197 -29.01 -4.35 -6.23
C ALA A 197 -30.04 -4.76 -5.17
N ASP A 198 -29.63 -4.71 -3.91
CA ASP A 198 -30.45 -5.05 -2.75
C ASP A 198 -31.04 -3.82 -2.03
N SER A 199 -30.73 -2.61 -2.51
CA SER A 199 -31.14 -1.33 -1.92
C SER A 199 -30.71 -1.15 -0.46
N VAL A 200 -29.72 -1.92 0.02
CA VAL A 200 -29.16 -1.79 1.37
C VAL A 200 -27.88 -0.97 1.32
N GLN A 201 -27.66 -0.15 2.36
CA GLN A 201 -26.42 0.59 2.49
C GLN A 201 -25.35 -0.29 3.15
N HIS A 202 -24.27 -0.52 2.43
CA HIS A 202 -23.12 -1.33 2.86
C HIS A 202 -21.90 -0.44 3.09
N THR A 203 -21.01 -0.86 3.99
CA THR A 203 -19.72 -0.19 4.20
C THR A 203 -18.62 -1.21 4.32
N LEU A 204 -17.64 -1.10 3.43
CA LEU A 204 -16.44 -1.90 3.39
C LEU A 204 -15.22 -0.99 3.55
N ILE A 205 -14.42 -1.25 4.55
CA ILE A 205 -13.09 -0.67 4.71
C ILE A 205 -12.11 -1.60 3.99
N VAL A 206 -11.28 -1.05 3.11
CA VAL A 206 -10.31 -1.80 2.32
C VAL A 206 -8.89 -1.25 2.50
N ASP A 207 -7.91 -2.14 2.57
CA ASP A 207 -6.52 -1.79 2.89
C ASP A 207 -5.51 -2.77 2.25
N GLU A 208 -4.25 -2.35 2.13
CA GLU A 208 -3.12 -3.12 1.58
C GLU A 208 -3.39 -3.79 0.24
N PHE A 209 -3.72 -3.00 -0.78
CA PHE A 209 -3.84 -3.54 -2.14
C PHE A 209 -2.47 -3.87 -2.71
N ARG A 210 -2.29 -5.13 -3.10
CA ARG A 210 -1.02 -5.65 -3.59
C ARG A 210 -1.16 -6.70 -4.68
N VAL A 211 -0.12 -6.83 -5.46
CA VAL A 211 0.13 -8.00 -6.32
C VAL A 211 1.30 -8.79 -5.73
N GLY A 212 1.18 -10.10 -5.67
CA GLY A 212 2.25 -10.96 -5.16
C GLY A 212 1.99 -12.44 -5.36
N ASP A 213 2.98 -13.23 -4.99
CA ASP A 213 2.87 -14.69 -4.94
C ASP A 213 2.31 -15.17 -3.61
N ASP A 214 2.02 -16.46 -3.53
CA ASP A 214 1.73 -17.09 -2.24
C ASP A 214 2.92 -16.92 -1.30
N PRO A 215 2.67 -16.56 -0.02
CA PRO A 215 3.75 -16.45 0.93
C PRO A 215 4.42 -17.81 1.12
N PRO A 216 5.76 -17.85 1.29
CA PRO A 216 6.46 -19.09 1.57
C PRO A 216 6.00 -19.69 2.90
N SER A 217 5.93 -21.02 2.97
CA SER A 217 5.43 -21.79 4.12
C SER A 217 6.27 -21.66 5.40
N SER A 218 7.48 -21.10 5.31
CA SER A 218 8.39 -20.91 6.45
C SER A 218 8.76 -19.44 6.64
N SER A 219 8.76 -19.03 7.90
CA SER A 219 9.09 -17.66 8.31
C SER A 219 10.21 -17.70 9.34
N ALA A 220 11.42 -17.29 8.94
CA ALA A 220 12.48 -16.97 9.89
C ALA A 220 12.10 -15.76 10.75
N ALA A 221 12.56 -15.75 12.00
CA ALA A 221 12.37 -14.61 12.90
C ALA A 221 13.10 -13.37 12.35
N LEU A 222 12.42 -12.23 12.34
CA LEU A 222 12.99 -10.97 11.84
C LEU A 222 13.82 -10.27 12.91
N SER A 223 15.00 -9.80 12.54
CA SER A 223 15.84 -8.97 13.41
C SER A 223 15.14 -7.65 13.75
N THR A 224 15.13 -7.29 15.04
CA THR A 224 14.48 -6.07 15.54
C THR A 224 15.33 -4.85 15.16
N PRO A 225 14.74 -3.74 14.68
CA PRO A 225 15.44 -2.47 14.53
C PRO A 225 16.15 -2.12 15.84
N GLN A 226 17.37 -1.62 15.73
CA GLN A 226 18.18 -1.18 16.86
C GLN A 226 18.40 0.32 16.79
N ASN A 227 18.84 0.90 17.91
CA ASN A 227 19.24 2.31 18.00
C ASN A 227 18.14 3.26 17.54
N VAL A 228 16.88 2.95 17.87
CA VAL A 228 15.77 3.88 17.65
C VAL A 228 16.07 5.18 18.41
N HIS A 229 16.08 6.32 17.75
CA HIS A 229 16.26 7.61 18.39
C HIS A 229 15.40 8.67 17.74
N ALA A 230 15.09 9.74 18.49
CA ALA A 230 14.15 10.74 18.04
C ALA A 230 14.61 12.16 18.39
N THR A 231 14.57 13.06 17.40
CA THR A 231 15.01 14.45 17.50
C THR A 231 13.81 15.37 17.30
N GLY A 232 13.51 16.19 18.31
CA GLY A 232 12.41 17.15 18.26
C GLY A 232 12.79 18.48 17.62
N TYR A 233 11.88 19.02 16.81
CA TYR A 233 11.91 20.36 16.21
C TYR A 233 10.63 21.14 16.56
N ASP A 234 10.45 22.36 16.07
CA ASP A 234 9.32 23.23 16.47
C ASP A 234 7.93 22.55 16.35
N ARG A 235 7.71 21.74 15.30
CA ARG A 235 6.39 21.12 15.02
C ARG A 235 6.44 19.65 14.62
N HIS A 236 7.63 19.06 14.56
CA HIS A 236 7.77 17.67 14.14
C HIS A 236 8.89 16.98 14.91
N ILE A 237 8.83 15.65 14.92
CA ILE A 237 9.86 14.79 15.48
C ILE A 237 10.39 13.91 14.36
N GLU A 238 11.70 13.87 14.20
CA GLU A 238 12.35 12.91 13.32
C GLU A 238 12.75 11.68 14.12
N VAL A 239 12.20 10.52 13.75
CA VAL A 239 12.52 9.21 14.32
C VAL A 239 13.45 8.48 13.36
N HIS A 240 14.55 7.95 13.86
CA HIS A 240 15.55 7.21 13.11
C HIS A 240 15.84 5.87 13.78
N TRP A 241 16.32 4.91 13.01
CA TRP A 241 16.78 3.60 13.49
C TRP A 241 17.87 3.05 12.57
N ASP A 242 18.60 2.04 13.03
CA ASP A 242 19.62 1.39 12.21
C ASP A 242 18.98 0.59 11.06
N PRO A 243 19.59 0.60 9.85
CA PRO A 243 19.13 -0.24 8.75
C PRO A 243 19.11 -1.72 9.13
N VAL A 244 17.99 -2.39 8.84
CA VAL A 244 17.86 -3.85 8.96
C VAL A 244 18.09 -4.48 7.59
N SER A 245 19.14 -5.31 7.46
CA SER A 245 19.51 -5.97 6.20
C SER A 245 18.77 -7.30 5.94
N ASP A 246 17.81 -7.65 6.78
CA ASP A 246 17.03 -8.88 6.62
C ASP A 246 16.06 -8.73 5.43
N PRO A 247 16.21 -9.52 4.36
CA PRO A 247 15.35 -9.43 3.17
C PRO A 247 13.89 -9.80 3.45
N GLY A 248 13.59 -10.43 4.59
CA GLY A 248 12.25 -10.74 5.03
C GLY A 248 11.50 -9.56 5.65
N VAL A 249 12.16 -8.42 5.90
CA VAL A 249 11.47 -7.21 6.39
C VAL A 249 10.75 -6.56 5.21
N GLY A 250 9.42 -6.55 5.25
CA GLY A 250 8.62 -5.89 4.23
C GLY A 250 8.39 -4.40 4.52
N ARG A 251 8.33 -4.02 5.80
CA ARG A 251 8.17 -2.64 6.27
C ARG A 251 8.50 -2.48 7.74
N TYR A 252 8.57 -1.24 8.17
CA TYR A 252 8.54 -0.78 9.55
C TYR A 252 7.18 -0.16 9.87
N VAL A 253 6.75 -0.31 11.12
CA VAL A 253 5.59 0.34 11.69
C VAL A 253 6.06 1.19 12.86
N ILE A 254 5.73 2.48 12.81
CA ILE A 254 6.13 3.46 13.79
C ILE A 254 4.96 3.67 14.73
N TYR A 255 5.22 3.49 16.03
CA TYR A 255 4.27 3.72 17.09
C TYR A 255 4.69 4.95 17.90
N ARG A 256 3.71 5.75 18.32
CA ARG A 256 3.90 6.91 19.17
C ARG A 256 3.06 6.83 20.43
N SER A 257 3.60 7.34 21.52
CA SER A 257 2.90 7.57 22.77
C SER A 257 3.17 8.98 23.28
N LEU A 258 2.11 9.72 23.64
CA LEU A 258 2.23 11.06 24.25
C LEU A 258 2.27 11.01 25.78
N ASP A 259 1.94 9.86 26.37
CA ASP A 259 1.93 9.61 27.82
C ASP A 259 2.98 8.55 28.24
N SER A 260 3.84 8.14 27.30
CA SER A 260 4.81 7.06 27.43
C SER A 260 4.24 5.67 27.78
N ARG A 261 2.91 5.50 27.78
CA ARG A 261 2.22 4.27 28.16
C ARG A 261 1.46 3.66 26.99
N ASN A 262 0.56 4.45 26.39
CA ASN A 262 -0.32 4.03 25.32
C ASN A 262 0.33 4.37 23.98
N PHE A 263 0.70 3.33 23.23
CA PHE A 263 1.36 3.45 21.93
C PHE A 263 0.37 3.18 20.81
N GLU A 264 0.18 4.16 19.94
CA GLU A 264 -0.66 4.07 18.76
C GLU A 264 0.21 4.00 17.51
N PRO A 265 -0.17 3.19 16.51
CA PRO A 265 0.54 3.16 15.23
C PRO A 265 0.23 4.44 14.43
N ILE A 266 1.25 5.18 14.02
CA ILE A 266 1.10 6.48 13.36
C ILE A 266 1.58 6.52 11.92
N GLY A 267 2.24 5.46 11.45
CA GLY A 267 2.66 5.36 10.07
C GLY A 267 3.57 4.17 9.83
N ILE A 268 3.96 4.01 8.58
CA ILE A 268 4.88 2.98 8.13
C ILE A 268 6.10 3.58 7.44
N GLN A 269 7.13 2.76 7.29
CA GLN A 269 8.25 3.07 6.41
C GLN A 269 8.75 1.81 5.69
N ILE A 270 9.30 1.95 4.48
CA ILE A 270 9.85 0.82 3.71
C ILE A 270 11.34 0.58 4.00
N PRO A 271 11.84 -0.67 3.85
CA PRO A 271 13.27 -0.95 3.94
C PRO A 271 14.09 -0.06 3.01
N GLY A 272 15.24 0.40 3.49
CA GLY A 272 16.08 1.39 2.80
C GLY A 272 15.76 2.84 3.17
N ASN A 273 14.61 3.11 3.79
CA ASN A 273 14.34 4.37 4.45
C ASN A 273 14.23 4.11 5.97
N ASN A 274 15.23 4.55 6.73
CA ASN A 274 15.29 4.30 8.18
C ASN A 274 14.99 5.58 8.99
N ARG A 275 14.10 6.41 8.44
CA ARG A 275 13.65 7.66 9.01
C ARG A 275 12.14 7.82 8.87
N PHE A 276 11.51 8.38 9.88
CA PHE A 276 10.11 8.77 9.88
C PHE A 276 9.94 10.18 10.46
N THR A 277 9.15 11.02 9.80
CA THR A 277 8.85 12.38 10.28
C THR A 277 7.44 12.40 10.85
N ASP A 278 7.33 12.56 12.15
CA ASP A 278 6.06 12.73 12.85
C ASP A 278 5.70 14.21 12.98
N PHE A 279 4.73 14.69 12.19
CA PHE A 279 4.24 16.05 12.29
C PHE A 279 3.20 16.19 13.40
N VAL A 280 3.62 16.74 14.54
CA VAL A 280 2.77 16.97 15.73
C VAL A 280 1.98 18.26 15.63
N GLY A 281 2.49 19.25 14.87
CA GLY A 281 1.81 20.50 14.54
C GLY A 281 1.83 21.57 15.62
N LYS A 282 2.44 21.31 16.79
CA LYS A 282 2.57 22.27 17.89
C LYS A 282 3.85 22.03 18.72
N PRO A 283 4.46 23.07 19.29
CA PRO A 283 5.67 22.95 20.11
C PRO A 283 5.36 22.40 21.52
N GLY A 284 6.42 22.07 22.27
CA GLY A 284 6.33 21.70 23.69
C GLY A 284 5.72 20.32 23.99
N VAL A 285 5.47 19.49 22.98
CA VAL A 285 4.95 18.12 23.13
C VAL A 285 6.09 17.15 23.44
N THR A 286 5.88 16.23 24.37
CA THR A 286 6.80 15.10 24.60
C THR A 286 6.20 13.85 23.98
N ALA A 287 7.00 13.06 23.25
CA ALA A 287 6.54 11.86 22.60
C ALA A 287 7.57 10.73 22.72
N SER A 288 7.08 9.51 22.87
CA SER A 288 7.87 8.29 22.94
C SER A 288 7.58 7.44 21.72
N TYR A 289 8.60 6.78 21.18
CA TYR A 289 8.50 6.03 19.94
C TYR A 289 8.91 4.58 20.09
N LYS A 290 8.26 3.71 19.31
CA LYS A 290 8.71 2.36 19.03
C LYS A 290 8.71 2.12 17.54
N VAL A 291 9.71 1.39 17.06
CA VAL A 291 9.74 0.93 15.68
C VAL A 291 9.66 -0.59 15.71
N ALA A 292 8.63 -1.14 15.07
CA ALA A 292 8.50 -2.57 14.85
C ALA A 292 8.70 -2.86 13.37
N ARG A 293 9.19 -4.05 13.04
CA ARG A 293 9.16 -4.57 11.67
C ARG A 293 7.91 -5.41 11.42
N TYR A 294 7.52 -5.47 10.17
CA TYR A 294 6.47 -6.33 9.69
C TYR A 294 6.91 -7.02 8.40
N ARG A 295 6.62 -8.32 8.31
CA ARG A 295 6.73 -9.04 7.05
C ARG A 295 5.47 -8.78 6.24
N ILE A 296 5.63 -8.48 4.96
CA ILE A 296 4.47 -8.46 4.06
C ILE A 296 4.19 -9.94 3.73
N GLN A 297 3.37 -10.59 4.55
CA GLN A 297 2.83 -11.91 4.30
C GLN A 297 1.31 -11.81 4.24
N ALA A 298 0.68 -12.68 3.45
CA ALA A 298 -0.77 -12.90 3.42
C ALA A 298 -1.34 -13.44 4.76
N VAL A 299 -0.51 -13.53 5.81
CA VAL A 299 -0.91 -13.96 7.15
C VAL A 299 -0.22 -13.04 8.16
N ALA A 300 -1.03 -12.34 8.94
CA ALA A 300 -0.55 -11.43 9.97
C ALA A 300 0.05 -12.19 11.16
N ALA A 301 1.30 -11.91 11.50
CA ALA A 301 1.85 -12.19 12.83
C ALA A 301 2.84 -11.10 13.25
N LEU A 302 2.52 -10.41 14.34
CA LEU A 302 3.37 -9.42 15.02
C LEU A 302 4.39 -10.14 15.91
N THR A 303 5.66 -9.74 15.90
CA THR A 303 6.63 -10.07 16.96
C THR A 303 7.46 -8.82 17.28
N GLY A 304 7.84 -8.51 18.53
CA GLY A 304 8.91 -7.58 19.01
C GLY A 304 8.98 -6.08 18.58
N GLY A 305 9.60 -5.21 19.40
CA GLY A 305 9.92 -3.79 19.08
C GLY A 305 10.80 -3.10 20.15
N GLU A 306 11.62 -2.12 19.77
CA GLU A 306 12.51 -1.33 20.67
C GLU A 306 11.84 0.01 21.09
N ARG A 307 12.15 0.56 22.27
CA ARG A 307 11.49 1.76 22.86
C ARG A 307 12.48 2.90 23.13
N VAL A 308 12.16 4.13 22.73
CA VAL A 308 12.93 5.35 23.08
C VAL A 308 12.02 6.58 23.34
N HIS A 309 12.51 7.53 24.14
CA HIS A 309 11.78 8.73 24.61
C HIS A 309 12.45 10.02 24.12
N THR A 310 11.69 11.02 23.65
CA THR A 310 12.21 12.36 23.29
C THR A 310 11.21 13.49 23.58
N ARG A 311 11.69 14.74 23.64
CA ARG A 311 10.88 15.95 23.91
C ARG A 311 11.07 17.00 22.82
N LEU A 312 9.98 17.63 22.35
CA LEU A 312 10.05 18.80 21.47
C LEU A 312 10.69 20.00 22.18
N GLN A 313 11.56 20.70 21.46
CA GLN A 313 12.11 21.97 21.88
C GLN A 313 11.06 23.08 21.81
#